data_AF-A0A2G5UZR5-F1
#
_entry.id   AF-A0A2G5UZR5-F1
#
_cell.length_a   1.000
_cell.length_b   1.000
_cell.length_c   1.000
_cell.angle_alpha   90.00
_cell.angle_beta   90.00
_cell.angle_gamma   90.00
#
_symmetry.space_group_name_H-M   'P 1'
#
loop_
_entity.id
_entity.type
_entity.pdbx_description
1 polymer ?
#
loop_
_entity_poly.entity_id
_entity_poly.type
_entity_poly.pdbx_seq_one_letter_code
_entity_poly.pdbx_strand_id
1 'polypeptide(L)'
;MQPITIAVLTVLCTISWACVDLTNPATGTSDCPNRANLCTNSIYLTLMRTQCPKTCGYCTSSSTTGTSATSTTSASTTCVDRTNPATGTSDCTRLRAYCNNSIYIPLMRVQCPRTCNFCTSG
;
A
#
# COMPACT_ATOMS: atom_id res chain seq x y z
N MET A 1 -38.08 -6.08 -31.46
CA MET A 1 -38.80 -5.57 -30.27
C MET A 1 -38.03 -6.04 -29.05
N GLN A 2 -37.58 -5.07 -28.24
CA GLN A 2 -36.36 -5.03 -27.41
C GLN A 2 -36.16 -6.15 -26.37
N PRO A 3 -34.90 -6.51 -26.03
CA PRO A 3 -34.55 -7.47 -24.99
C PRO A 3 -34.53 -6.79 -23.61
N ILE A 4 -35.51 -7.09 -22.77
CA ILE A 4 -35.68 -6.49 -21.43
C ILE A 4 -34.80 -7.19 -20.37
N THR A 5 -34.16 -8.32 -20.72
CA THR A 5 -33.34 -9.13 -19.80
C THR A 5 -31.92 -8.60 -19.53
N ILE A 6 -31.49 -7.51 -20.19
CA ILE A 6 -30.16 -6.90 -19.95
C ILE A 6 -30.21 -5.84 -18.82
N ALA A 7 -31.40 -5.50 -18.29
CA ALA A 7 -31.53 -4.46 -17.27
C ALA A 7 -31.13 -4.90 -15.84
N VAL A 8 -30.92 -6.20 -15.57
CA VAL A 8 -30.49 -6.69 -14.25
C VAL A 8 -28.96 -6.85 -14.17
N LEU A 9 -28.26 -7.00 -15.31
CA LEU A 9 -26.80 -7.13 -15.32
C LEU A 9 -26.06 -5.79 -15.21
N THR A 10 -26.70 -4.66 -15.54
CA THR A 10 -26.06 -3.34 -15.46
C THR A 10 -26.18 -2.67 -14.10
N VAL A 11 -26.96 -3.23 -13.16
CA VAL A 11 -27.14 -2.69 -11.80
C VAL A 11 -25.96 -3.03 -10.86
N LEU A 12 -25.05 -3.93 -11.26
CA LEU A 12 -23.94 -4.38 -10.41
C LEU A 12 -22.55 -3.84 -10.79
N CYS A 13 -22.41 -2.97 -11.79
CA CYS A 13 -21.08 -2.54 -12.25
C CYS A 13 -20.92 -1.02 -12.38
N THR A 14 -21.27 -0.28 -11.33
CA THR A 14 -20.61 0.98 -10.99
C THR A 14 -20.26 1.02 -9.51
N ILE A 15 -19.77 -0.10 -8.96
CA ILE A 15 -18.86 -0.07 -7.80
C ILE A 15 -17.56 0.58 -8.27
N SER A 16 -17.67 1.87 -8.57
CA SER A 16 -16.60 2.83 -8.41
C SER A 16 -16.10 2.53 -7.01
N TRP A 17 -14.92 1.95 -6.89
CA TRP A 17 -14.21 1.96 -5.62
C TRP A 17 -13.98 3.43 -5.32
N ALA A 18 -14.97 4.05 -4.68
CA ALA A 18 -14.93 5.44 -4.34
C ALA A 18 -13.74 5.54 -3.41
N CYS A 19 -12.72 6.27 -3.84
CA CYS A 19 -11.56 6.48 -3.02
C CYS A 19 -11.96 7.45 -1.91
N VAL A 20 -12.42 6.86 -0.81
CA VAL A 20 -12.97 7.55 0.36
C VAL A 20 -12.28 7.02 1.61
N ASP A 21 -12.23 7.87 2.62
CA ASP A 21 -11.72 7.47 3.92
C ASP A 21 -12.71 6.50 4.58
N LEU A 22 -12.18 5.43 5.18
CA LEU A 22 -12.98 4.50 5.94
C LEU A 22 -13.47 5.17 7.21
N THR A 23 -14.71 4.84 7.56
CA THR A 23 -15.34 5.21 8.82
C THR A 23 -15.26 4.05 9.79
N ASN A 24 -15.20 4.35 11.07
CA ASN A 24 -15.33 3.35 12.10
C ASN A 24 -16.76 2.77 12.05
N PRO A 25 -16.93 1.45 11.89
CA PRO A 25 -18.26 0.84 11.79
C PRO A 25 -19.11 0.98 13.07
N ALA A 26 -18.48 1.23 14.23
CA ALA A 26 -19.19 1.43 15.49
C ALA A 26 -19.71 2.87 15.67
N THR A 27 -19.04 3.88 15.09
CA THR A 27 -19.39 5.30 15.29
C THR A 27 -19.84 6.01 14.01
N GLY A 28 -19.65 5.40 12.84
CA GLY A 28 -19.97 5.98 11.53
C GLY A 28 -19.09 7.16 11.12
N THR A 29 -18.08 7.52 11.92
CA THR A 29 -17.20 8.68 11.71
C THR A 29 -15.82 8.26 11.20
N SER A 30 -15.19 9.13 10.40
CA SER A 30 -13.81 8.91 9.94
C SER A 30 -12.84 9.66 10.84
N ASP A 31 -11.87 8.95 11.44
CA ASP A 31 -10.79 9.53 12.23
C ASP A 31 -9.65 10.10 11.36
N CYS A 32 -9.75 9.95 10.05
CA CYS A 32 -8.70 10.32 9.10
C CYS A 32 -8.28 11.80 9.15
N PRO A 33 -9.18 12.80 9.28
CA PRO A 33 -8.77 14.20 9.38
C PRO A 33 -7.82 14.47 10.55
N ASN A 34 -8.05 13.81 11.68
CA ASN A 34 -7.22 13.92 12.89
C ASN A 34 -5.89 13.14 12.78
N ARG A 35 -5.76 12.27 11.77
CA ARG A 35 -4.61 11.39 11.55
C ARG A 35 -3.84 11.71 10.27
N ALA A 36 -4.11 12.85 9.64
CA ALA A 36 -3.44 13.28 8.41
C ALA A 36 -1.91 13.40 8.56
N ASN A 37 -1.40 13.67 9.77
CA ASN A 37 0.04 13.69 10.03
C ASN A 37 0.71 12.31 9.89
N LEU A 38 -0.06 11.21 9.92
CA LEU A 38 0.44 9.85 9.77
C LEU A 38 0.61 9.45 8.31
N CYS A 39 0.10 10.24 7.36
CA CYS A 39 0.22 9.97 5.92
C CYS A 39 1.69 9.92 5.45
N THR A 40 2.62 10.57 6.15
CA THR A 40 4.05 10.52 5.81
C THR A 40 4.85 9.64 6.77
N ASN A 41 4.21 9.12 7.82
CA ASN A 41 4.86 8.27 8.79
C ASN A 41 4.98 6.85 8.23
N SER A 42 6.21 6.39 8.00
CA SER A 42 6.51 5.09 7.38
C SER A 42 5.86 3.89 8.08
N ILE A 43 5.64 3.96 9.40
CA ILE A 43 5.00 2.89 10.18
C ILE A 43 3.50 2.82 9.85
N TYR A 44 2.86 3.98 9.73
CA TYR A 44 1.42 4.09 9.52
C TYR A 44 1.03 4.24 8.05
N LEU A 45 2.00 4.35 7.14
CA LEU A 45 1.78 4.64 5.73
C LEU A 45 0.87 3.60 5.06
N THR A 46 1.05 2.31 5.36
CA THR A 46 0.17 1.24 4.86
C THR A 46 -1.25 1.39 5.42
N LEU A 47 -1.37 1.62 6.73
CA LEU A 47 -2.67 1.81 7.38
C LEU A 47 -3.40 3.04 6.81
N MET A 48 -2.68 4.13 6.57
CA MET A 48 -3.21 5.36 6.00
C MET A 48 -3.58 5.21 4.53
N ARG A 49 -2.87 4.39 3.76
CA ARG A 49 -3.27 4.03 2.40
C ARG A 49 -4.56 3.23 2.34
N THR A 50 -4.79 2.37 3.33
CA THR A 50 -6.01 1.58 3.38
C THR A 50 -7.16 2.39 3.98
N GLN A 51 -6.97 2.98 5.16
CA GLN A 51 -8.02 3.63 5.95
C GLN A 51 -8.30 5.07 5.51
N CYS A 52 -7.29 5.80 5.06
CA CYS A 52 -7.39 7.23 4.81
C CYS A 52 -6.88 7.63 3.40
N PRO A 53 -7.23 6.91 2.32
CA PRO A 53 -6.66 7.17 1.01
C PRO A 53 -7.04 8.55 0.48
N LYS A 54 -8.19 9.09 0.87
CA LYS A 54 -8.65 10.41 0.44
C LYS A 54 -8.00 11.52 1.25
N THR A 55 -8.01 11.40 2.59
CA THR A 55 -7.35 12.37 3.47
C THR A 55 -5.85 12.48 3.19
N CYS A 56 -5.20 11.35 2.89
CA CYS A 56 -3.78 11.34 2.57
C CYS A 56 -3.44 11.62 1.10
N GLY A 57 -4.45 11.88 0.25
CA GLY A 57 -4.24 12.18 -1.17
C GLY A 57 -3.72 11.00 -1.99
N TYR A 58 -3.89 9.77 -1.53
CA TYR A 58 -3.53 8.55 -2.26
C TYR A 58 -4.57 8.12 -3.29
N CYS A 59 -5.67 8.85 -3.38
CA CYS A 59 -6.64 8.72 -4.45
C CYS A 59 -6.04 9.15 -5.80
N THR A 60 -5.33 8.24 -6.44
CA THR A 60 -5.00 8.35 -7.87
C THR A 60 -6.12 7.71 -8.67
N SER A 61 -6.84 8.50 -9.47
CA SER A 61 -7.84 8.00 -10.40
C SER A 61 -7.29 6.87 -11.27
N SER A 62 -7.80 5.65 -11.10
CA SER A 62 -8.23 4.83 -12.23
C SER A 62 -8.97 3.59 -11.74
N SER A 63 -10.27 3.62 -12.03
CA SER A 63 -11.11 2.48 -12.32
C SER A 63 -10.46 1.49 -13.30
N THR A 64 -10.76 0.21 -13.07
CA THR A 64 -10.77 -0.90 -14.05
C THR A 64 -9.45 -1.25 -14.73
N THR A 65 -8.75 -2.24 -14.18
CA THR A 65 -8.62 -3.60 -14.76
C THR A 65 -7.65 -4.37 -13.87
N GLY A 66 -8.11 -5.48 -13.29
CA GLY A 66 -7.22 -6.40 -12.61
C GLY A 66 -6.24 -6.98 -13.62
N THR A 67 -4.96 -6.65 -13.49
CA THR A 67 -3.79 -7.50 -13.73
C THR A 67 -2.60 -6.68 -13.21
N SER A 68 -1.89 -7.19 -12.22
CA SER A 68 -0.59 -6.70 -11.75
C SER A 68 -0.50 -5.19 -11.52
N ALA A 69 -0.55 -4.77 -10.25
CA ALA A 69 0.27 -3.64 -9.85
C ALA A 69 1.73 -4.09 -10.00
N THR A 70 2.22 -4.06 -11.24
CA THR A 70 3.56 -3.59 -11.56
C THR A 70 3.68 -2.32 -10.76
N SER A 71 4.26 -2.51 -9.59
CA SER A 71 4.88 -1.44 -8.87
C SER A 71 5.84 -0.88 -9.90
N THR A 72 5.52 0.27 -10.48
CA THR A 72 6.54 1.21 -10.92
C THR A 72 7.21 1.67 -9.63
N THR A 73 7.90 0.71 -9.00
CA THR A 73 9.05 0.89 -8.17
C THR A 73 9.90 1.75 -9.06
N SER A 74 9.93 3.05 -8.77
CA SER A 74 11.10 3.84 -9.09
C SER A 74 12.26 2.98 -8.63
N ALA A 75 12.87 2.32 -9.60
CA ALA A 75 14.12 1.64 -9.42
C ALA A 75 15.07 2.76 -9.01
N SER A 76 15.17 2.99 -7.71
CA SER A 76 16.44 3.37 -7.15
C SER A 76 17.37 2.27 -7.63
N THR A 77 18.23 2.62 -8.57
CA THR A 77 19.19 1.81 -9.32
C THR A 77 20.10 0.94 -8.43
N THR A 78 19.90 0.97 -7.13
CA THR A 78 20.65 0.26 -6.11
C THR A 78 19.69 -0.50 -5.21
N CYS A 79 19.49 -1.79 -5.52
CA CYS A 79 18.93 -2.72 -4.56
C CYS A 79 19.99 -3.01 -3.50
N VAL A 80 20.00 -2.21 -2.44
CA VAL A 80 20.95 -2.27 -1.33
C VAL A 80 20.20 -2.21 -0.01
N ASP A 81 20.76 -2.83 1.01
CA ASP A 81 20.21 -2.72 2.36
C ASP A 81 20.38 -1.29 2.88
N ARG A 82 19.34 -0.78 3.53
CA ARG A 82 19.39 0.54 4.14
C ARG A 82 20.29 0.51 5.36
N THR A 83 21.05 1.59 5.53
CA THR A 83 21.82 1.86 6.72
C THR A 83 21.02 2.77 7.64
N ASN A 84 21.23 2.62 8.94
CA ASN A 84 20.70 3.55 9.91
C ASN A 84 21.45 4.89 9.74
N PRO A 85 20.74 6.01 9.48
CA PRO A 85 21.39 7.31 9.26
C PRO A 85 22.12 7.85 10.49
N ALA A 86 21.81 7.37 11.70
CA ALA A 86 22.51 7.76 12.92
C ALA A 86 23.83 7.01 13.14
N THR A 87 23.96 5.77 12.64
CA THR A 87 25.14 4.92 12.87
C THR A 87 25.90 4.58 11.59
N GLY A 88 25.37 4.95 10.42
CA GLY A 88 25.92 4.58 9.11
C GLY A 88 25.93 3.08 8.82
N THR A 89 25.38 2.24 9.71
CA THR A 89 25.53 0.78 9.67
C THR A 89 24.20 0.13 9.30
N SER A 90 24.24 -0.99 8.56
CA SER A 90 23.04 -1.77 8.26
C SER A 90 22.79 -2.83 9.32
N ASP A 91 21.63 -2.76 9.98
CA ASP A 91 21.19 -3.75 10.97
C ASP A 91 20.61 -5.03 10.31
N CYS A 92 20.57 -5.09 8.97
CA CYS A 92 19.88 -6.13 8.23
C CYS A 92 20.42 -7.54 8.52
N THR A 93 21.72 -7.68 8.80
CA THR A 93 22.33 -8.95 9.22
C THR A 93 21.63 -9.55 10.44
N ARG A 94 21.24 -8.71 11.42
CA ARG A 94 20.52 -9.13 12.63
C ARG A 94 19.03 -9.37 12.37
N LEU A 95 18.48 -8.68 11.37
CA LEU A 95 17.06 -8.75 11.00
C LEU A 95 16.74 -9.89 10.02
N ARG A 96 17.74 -10.69 9.61
CA ARG A 96 17.60 -11.73 8.60
C ARG A 96 16.54 -12.79 8.92
N ALA A 97 16.27 -13.05 10.20
CA ALA A 97 15.20 -13.96 10.62
C ALA A 97 13.79 -13.46 10.24
N TYR A 98 13.62 -12.14 10.08
CA TYR A 98 12.33 -11.52 9.76
C TYR A 98 11.99 -11.58 8.26
N CYS A 99 12.92 -12.00 7.40
CA CYS A 99 12.70 -12.13 5.96
C CYS A 99 11.56 -13.10 5.61
N ASN A 100 11.30 -14.09 6.46
CA ASN A 100 10.24 -15.08 6.26
C ASN A 100 9.00 -14.83 7.14
N ASN A 101 8.99 -13.76 7.95
CA ASN A 101 7.86 -13.44 8.80
C ASN A 101 6.91 -12.50 8.06
N SER A 102 5.69 -12.99 7.76
CA SER A 102 4.69 -12.29 6.95
C SER A 102 4.38 -10.86 7.41
N ILE A 103 4.44 -10.60 8.72
CA ILE A 103 4.20 -9.27 9.31
C ILE A 103 5.36 -8.32 8.99
N TYR A 104 6.59 -8.83 8.96
CA TYR A 104 7.80 -8.03 8.76
C TYR A 104 8.29 -7.99 7.31
N ILE A 105 7.80 -8.86 6.41
CA ILE A 105 8.07 -8.81 4.97
C ILE A 105 7.95 -7.39 4.37
N PRO A 106 6.87 -6.60 4.62
CA PRO A 106 6.79 -5.24 4.07
C PRO A 106 7.92 -4.33 4.56
N LEU A 107 8.31 -4.42 5.83
CA LEU A 107 9.44 -3.69 6.39
C LEU A 107 10.77 -4.15 5.76
N MET A 108 10.94 -5.47 5.62
CA MET A 108 12.15 -6.09 5.09
C MET A 108 12.35 -5.81 3.60
N ARG A 109 11.29 -5.68 2.80
CA ARG A 109 11.36 -5.24 1.41
C ARG A 109 11.90 -3.82 1.24
N VAL A 110 11.71 -2.96 2.25
CA VAL A 110 12.16 -1.57 2.21
C VAL A 110 13.53 -1.41 2.85
N GLN A 111 13.74 -2.02 4.01
CA GLN A 111 14.96 -1.83 4.80
C GLN A 111 16.08 -2.79 4.42
N CYS A 112 15.73 -4.04 4.08
CA CYS A 112 16.70 -5.12 3.90
C CYS A 112 16.49 -5.92 2.60
N PRO A 113 16.27 -5.27 1.44
CA PRO A 113 15.93 -5.99 0.21
C PRO A 113 17.07 -6.90 -0.28
N ARG A 114 18.35 -6.59 -0.02
CA ARG A 114 19.45 -7.51 -0.34
C ARG A 114 19.55 -8.64 0.65
N THR A 115 19.56 -8.33 1.95
CA THR A 115 19.71 -9.36 2.98
C THR A 115 18.60 -10.40 2.93
N CYS A 116 17.38 -9.98 2.59
CA CYS A 116 16.22 -10.87 2.42
C CYS A 116 16.03 -11.39 0.99
N ASN A 117 16.96 -11.10 0.08
CA ASN A 117 16.93 -11.57 -1.30
C ASN A 117 15.65 -11.15 -2.06
N PHE A 118 15.07 -10.01 -1.69
CA PHE A 118 13.90 -9.40 -2.37
C PHE A 118 14.29 -8.57 -3.59
N CYS A 119 15.58 -8.41 -3.84
CA CYS A 119 16.08 -7.86 -5.09
C CYS A 119 15.70 -8.77 -6.26
N THR A 120 14.72 -8.35 -7.05
CA THR A 120 14.58 -8.81 -8.44
C THR A 120 15.58 -8.04 -9.29
N SER A 121 16.54 -8.73 -9.89
CA SER A 121 17.39 -8.16 -10.93
C SER A 121 16.50 -7.72 -12.08
N GLY A 122 16.29 -6.41 -12.21
CA GLY A 122 15.72 -5.76 -13.38
C GLY A 122 16.82 -5.03 -14.12
#